data_AF-A0A0L8IX08-F1
#
_entry.id   AF-A0A0L8IX08-F1
#
_cell.length_a   1.000
_cell.length_b   1.000
_cell.length_c   1.000
_cell.angle_alpha   90.00
_cell.angle_beta   90.00
_cell.angle_gamma   90.00
#
_symmetry.space_group_name_H-M   'P 1'
#
loop_
_entity.id
_entity.type
_entity.pdbx_description
1 polymer ?
#
loop_
_entity_poly.entity_id
_entity_poly.type
_entity_poly.pdbx_seq_one_letter_code
_entity_poly.pdbx_strand_id
1 'polypeptide(L)'
;MNPLNIIQDSLYFFRRNLGSIALLCLPVVILEVLAKLALGSAMSADTSPAYALVIGLFFYPIYTAALILFLDARSRGENVHTRDVLAMAVRLWPTFAVLSAMSTLLIMFGLSLFVLPGIWVMIKLAFSEYLLVLRKLTPFMAMRESMQMTTGHFTRILVCVLSVYIPLWLLEGASLYLFPEPQSAAVSVITDSIGSFLQLFTTIVTFRLFMLISEPAHRA
;
A
#
# COMPACT_ATOMS: atom_id res chain seq x y z
N MET A 1 -5.28 12.27 19.52
CA MET A 1 -6.06 12.76 18.37
C MET A 1 -6.99 11.66 17.88
N ASN A 2 -8.25 12.01 17.60
CA ASN A 2 -9.24 11.06 17.07
C ASN A 2 -8.79 10.48 15.73
N PRO A 3 -8.99 9.18 15.47
CA PRO A 3 -8.63 8.53 14.19
C PRO A 3 -9.34 9.18 12.99
N LEU A 4 -10.53 9.74 13.21
CA LEU A 4 -11.29 10.47 12.20
C LEU A 4 -10.56 11.72 11.68
N ASN A 5 -9.86 12.45 12.55
CA ASN A 5 -9.11 13.63 12.12
C ASN A 5 -7.95 13.25 11.20
N ILE A 6 -7.27 12.12 11.50
CA ILE A 6 -6.18 11.60 10.65
C ILE A 6 -6.71 11.28 9.25
N ILE A 7 -7.88 10.67 9.16
CA ILE A 7 -8.51 10.32 7.89
C ILE A 7 -8.94 11.59 7.14
N GLN A 8 -9.55 12.56 7.80
CA GLN A 8 -9.95 13.84 7.19
C GLN A 8 -8.76 14.61 6.64
N ASP A 9 -7.67 14.72 7.41
CA ASP A 9 -6.49 15.42 6.94
C ASP A 9 -5.79 14.67 5.79
N SER A 10 -5.79 13.33 5.85
CA SER A 10 -5.32 12.49 4.75
C SER A 10 -6.17 12.69 3.49
N LEU A 11 -7.49 12.78 3.63
CA LEU A 11 -8.42 13.00 2.53
C LEU A 11 -8.21 14.38 1.90
N TYR A 12 -8.04 15.41 2.73
CA TYR A 12 -7.73 16.76 2.25
C TYR A 12 -6.43 16.77 1.45
N PHE A 13 -5.38 16.13 1.96
CA PHE A 13 -4.09 16.05 1.27
C PHE A 13 -4.16 15.23 -0.01
N PHE A 14 -4.86 14.10 0.00
CA PHE A 14 -5.07 13.27 -1.18
C PHE A 14 -5.80 14.06 -2.27
N ARG A 15 -6.88 14.76 -1.93
CA ARG A 15 -7.62 15.60 -2.88
C ARG A 15 -6.79 16.76 -3.40
N ARG A 16 -5.99 17.41 -2.54
CA ARG A 16 -5.13 18.55 -2.94
C ARG A 16 -3.99 18.12 -3.87
N ASN A 17 -3.42 16.93 -3.65
CA ASN A 17 -2.28 16.41 -4.40
C ASN A 17 -2.68 15.32 -5.42
N LEU A 18 -3.98 15.16 -5.68
CA LEU A 18 -4.53 14.05 -6.48
C LEU A 18 -3.87 13.97 -7.86
N GLY A 19 -3.71 15.11 -8.53
CA GLY A 19 -3.06 15.15 -9.85
C GLY A 19 -1.61 14.68 -9.83
N SER A 20 -0.84 15.04 -8.80
CA SER A 20 0.56 14.60 -8.68
C SER A 20 0.67 13.12 -8.30
N ILE A 21 -0.19 12.65 -7.39
CA ILE A 21 -0.23 11.24 -6.97
C ILE A 21 -0.69 10.37 -8.14
N ALA A 22 -1.71 10.79 -8.89
CA ALA A 22 -2.17 10.12 -10.09
C ALA A 22 -1.07 10.09 -11.15
N LEU A 23 -0.42 11.21 -11.47
CA LEU A 23 0.67 11.24 -12.45
C LEU A 23 1.84 10.31 -12.07
N LEU A 24 2.13 10.18 -10.77
CA LEU A 24 3.22 9.34 -10.27
C LEU A 24 2.86 7.85 -10.25
N CYS A 25 1.68 7.49 -9.74
CA CYS A 25 1.33 6.10 -9.43
C CYS A 25 0.46 5.45 -10.52
N LEU A 26 -0.44 6.20 -11.15
CA LEU A 26 -1.44 5.68 -12.08
C LEU A 26 -0.81 5.00 -13.32
N PRO A 27 0.27 5.54 -13.94
CA PRO A 27 0.95 4.84 -15.04
C PRO A 27 1.49 3.46 -14.63
N VAL A 28 2.06 3.36 -13.43
CA VAL A 28 2.63 2.11 -12.91
C VAL A 28 1.53 1.12 -12.54
N VAL A 29 0.43 1.61 -11.95
CA VAL A 29 -0.76 0.80 -11.61
C VAL A 29 -1.43 0.25 -12.87
N ILE A 30 -1.62 1.08 -13.90
CA ILE A 30 -2.18 0.60 -15.18
C ILE A 30 -1.29 -0.49 -15.78
N LEU A 31 0.04 -0.31 -15.75
CA LEU A 31 0.96 -1.33 -16.24
C LEU A 31 0.85 -2.65 -15.45
N GLU A 32 0.68 -2.57 -14.13
CA GLU A 32 0.44 -3.74 -13.28
C GLU A 32 -0.84 -4.48 -13.71
N VAL A 33 -1.95 -3.74 -13.84
CA VAL A 33 -3.26 -4.30 -14.19
C VAL A 33 -3.24 -4.89 -15.60
N LEU A 34 -2.63 -4.20 -16.57
CA LEU A 34 -2.45 -4.71 -17.93
C LEU A 34 -1.57 -5.96 -17.96
N ALA A 35 -0.52 -6.02 -17.15
CA ALA A 35 0.32 -7.22 -17.04
C ALA A 35 -0.47 -8.41 -16.49
N LYS A 36 -1.31 -8.19 -15.47
CA LYS A 36 -2.21 -9.22 -14.92
C LYS A 36 -3.23 -9.69 -15.96
N LEU A 37 -3.83 -8.75 -16.71
CA LEU A 37 -4.79 -9.07 -17.77
C LEU A 37 -4.12 -9.84 -18.94
N ALA A 38 -2.94 -9.40 -19.38
CA ALA A 38 -2.17 -10.07 -20.44
C ALA A 38 -1.83 -11.50 -20.05
N LEU A 39 -1.45 -11.73 -18.79
CA LEU A 39 -1.21 -13.08 -18.28
C LEU A 39 -2.51 -13.93 -18.26
N GLY A 40 -3.61 -13.36 -17.76
CA GLY A 40 -4.90 -14.06 -17.68
C GLY A 40 -5.50 -14.41 -19.05
N SER A 41 -5.18 -13.63 -20.08
CA SER A 41 -5.62 -13.87 -21.47
C SER A 41 -4.67 -14.78 -22.26
N ALA A 42 -3.37 -14.76 -21.95
CA ALA A 42 -2.38 -15.58 -22.63
C ALA A 42 -2.30 -17.02 -22.09
N MET A 43 -2.73 -17.25 -20.85
CA MET A 43 -2.65 -18.55 -20.18
C MET A 43 -4.05 -19.10 -19.87
N SER A 44 -4.36 -20.27 -20.43
CA SER A 44 -5.59 -21.04 -20.14
C SER A 44 -5.67 -21.44 -18.65
N ALA A 45 -6.87 -21.86 -18.22
CA ALA A 45 -7.41 -22.16 -16.87
C ALA A 45 -6.50 -22.70 -15.72
N ASP A 46 -5.22 -23.00 -15.94
CA ASP A 46 -4.23 -23.46 -14.96
C ASP A 46 -3.26 -22.35 -14.48
N THR A 47 -3.56 -21.07 -14.74
CA THR A 47 -2.73 -19.96 -14.23
C THR A 47 -2.74 -19.96 -12.71
N SER A 48 -1.64 -20.41 -12.11
CA SER A 48 -1.47 -20.37 -10.66
C SER A 48 -1.60 -18.94 -10.14
N PRO A 49 -2.34 -18.70 -9.04
CA PRO A 49 -2.44 -17.37 -8.41
C PRO A 49 -1.06 -16.80 -8.01
N ALA A 50 -0.03 -17.66 -7.93
CA ALA A 50 1.35 -17.26 -7.71
C ALA A 50 1.87 -16.28 -8.76
N TYR A 51 1.48 -16.39 -10.03
CA TYR A 51 1.96 -15.48 -11.06
C TYR A 51 1.41 -14.06 -10.88
N ALA A 52 0.14 -13.92 -10.50
CA ALA A 52 -0.45 -12.62 -10.18
C ALA A 52 0.25 -11.98 -8.96
N LEU A 53 0.65 -12.80 -7.98
CA LEU A 53 1.45 -12.35 -6.84
C LEU A 53 2.84 -11.87 -7.28
N VAL A 54 3.52 -12.56 -8.19
CA VAL A 54 4.84 -12.14 -8.71
C VAL A 54 4.73 -10.82 -9.46
N ILE A 55 3.70 -10.63 -10.29
CA ILE A 55 3.44 -9.35 -10.95
C ILE A 55 3.19 -8.26 -9.91
N GLY A 56 2.35 -8.52 -8.92
CA GLY A 56 2.11 -7.60 -7.81
C GLY A 56 3.41 -7.24 -7.08
N LEU A 57 4.25 -8.23 -6.75
CA LEU A 57 5.53 -8.03 -6.08
C LEU A 57 6.53 -7.21 -6.93
N PHE A 58 6.37 -7.22 -8.25
CA PHE A 58 7.19 -6.42 -9.14
C PHE A 58 6.76 -4.95 -9.12
N PHE A 59 5.45 -4.68 -9.28
CA PHE A 59 4.93 -3.31 -9.42
C PHE A 59 4.65 -2.62 -8.08
N TYR A 60 4.08 -3.33 -7.11
CA TYR A 60 3.69 -2.81 -5.78
C TYR A 60 4.80 -2.04 -5.07
N PRO A 61 6.03 -2.57 -4.97
CA PRO A 61 7.12 -1.85 -4.34
C PRO A 61 7.47 -0.53 -5.02
N ILE A 62 7.31 -0.44 -6.35
CA ILE A 62 7.73 0.73 -7.12
C ILE A 62 6.79 1.90 -6.83
N TYR A 63 5.47 1.73 -7.02
CA TYR A 63 4.53 2.83 -6.80
C TYR A 63 4.35 3.13 -5.30
N THR A 64 4.44 2.13 -4.42
CA THR A 64 4.31 2.35 -2.98
C THR A 64 5.52 3.09 -2.43
N ALA A 65 6.75 2.69 -2.80
CA ALA A 65 7.95 3.45 -2.40
C ALA A 65 7.92 4.87 -2.99
N ALA A 66 7.54 5.04 -4.26
CA ALA A 66 7.41 6.35 -4.87
C ALA A 66 6.41 7.24 -4.13
N LEU A 67 5.24 6.69 -3.76
CA LEU A 67 4.24 7.39 -2.98
C LEU A 67 4.77 7.80 -1.61
N ILE A 68 5.42 6.88 -0.88
CA ILE A 68 5.98 7.17 0.45
C ILE A 68 7.02 8.30 0.38
N LEU A 69 7.92 8.26 -0.61
CA LEU A 69 8.93 9.28 -0.81
C LEU A 69 8.34 10.63 -1.22
N PHE A 70 7.30 10.62 -2.07
CA PHE A 70 6.56 11.83 -2.42
C PHE A 70 5.86 12.44 -1.19
N LEU A 71 5.26 11.60 -0.33
CA LEU A 71 4.63 12.04 0.92
C LEU A 71 5.63 12.67 1.90
N ASP A 72 6.79 12.04 2.09
CA ASP A 72 7.86 12.57 2.94
C ASP A 72 8.36 13.93 2.42
N ALA A 73 8.71 14.02 1.14
CA ALA A 73 9.13 15.27 0.52
C ALA A 73 8.09 16.40 0.68
N ARG A 74 6.80 16.09 0.40
CA ARG A 74 5.71 17.05 0.57
C ARG A 74 5.50 17.45 2.02
N SER A 75 5.67 16.53 2.97
CA SER A 75 5.57 16.84 4.40
C SER A 75 6.68 17.78 4.89
N ARG A 76 7.85 17.75 4.24
CA ARG A 76 8.98 18.66 4.48
C ARG A 76 8.86 20.00 3.75
N GLY A 77 7.82 20.18 2.92
CA GLY A 77 7.64 21.37 2.08
C GLY A 77 8.52 21.38 0.82
N GLU A 78 9.16 20.26 0.48
CA GLU A 78 10.02 20.15 -0.70
C GLU A 78 9.20 19.86 -1.96
N ASN A 79 9.58 20.47 -3.08
CA ASN A 79 9.04 20.17 -4.41
C ASN A 79 10.02 19.24 -5.14
N VAL A 80 9.78 17.94 -5.07
CA VAL A 80 10.63 16.95 -5.75
C VAL A 80 10.00 16.59 -7.10
N HIS A 81 10.82 16.50 -8.14
CA HIS A 81 10.37 16.07 -9.46
C HIS A 81 9.98 14.58 -9.44
N THR A 82 8.88 14.25 -10.12
CA THR A 82 8.33 12.88 -10.26
C THR A 82 9.39 11.87 -10.72
N ARG A 83 10.30 12.28 -11.61
CA ARG A 83 11.37 11.43 -12.15
C ARG A 83 12.39 11.03 -11.08
N ASP A 84 12.77 11.95 -10.21
CA ASP A 84 13.76 11.70 -9.16
C ASP A 84 13.18 10.77 -8.09
N VAL A 85 11.90 10.97 -7.74
CA VAL A 85 11.16 10.08 -6.84
C VAL A 85 11.08 8.67 -7.41
N LEU A 86 10.74 8.53 -8.70
CA LEU A 86 10.65 7.24 -9.36
C LEU A 86 12.02 6.56 -9.44
N ALA A 87 13.08 7.31 -9.77
CA ALA A 87 14.44 6.78 -9.82
C ALA A 87 14.89 6.27 -8.45
N MET A 88 14.54 6.97 -7.36
CA MET A 88 14.84 6.52 -6.01
C MET A 88 14.00 5.31 -5.60
N ALA A 89 12.72 5.25 -6.01
CA ALA A 89 11.86 4.10 -5.77
C ALA A 89 12.39 2.83 -6.47
N VAL A 90 12.84 2.94 -7.73
CA VAL A 90 13.45 1.82 -8.47
C VAL A 90 14.75 1.33 -7.81
N ARG A 91 15.54 2.22 -7.19
CA ARG A 91 16.73 1.81 -6.42
C ARG A 91 16.37 1.04 -5.14
N LEU A 92 15.24 1.37 -4.51
CA LEU A 92 14.72 0.69 -3.32
C LEU A 92 13.90 -0.56 -3.66
N TRP A 93 13.57 -0.77 -4.93
CA TRP A 93 12.75 -1.88 -5.41
C TRP A 93 13.17 -3.25 -4.88
N PRO A 94 14.45 -3.70 -4.95
CA PRO A 94 14.77 -5.08 -4.60
C PRO A 94 14.60 -5.35 -3.10
N THR A 95 15.00 -4.40 -2.24
CA THR A 95 14.83 -4.54 -0.79
C THR A 95 13.36 -4.44 -0.39
N PHE A 96 12.60 -3.55 -1.04
CA PHE A 96 11.17 -3.43 -0.79
C PHE A 96 10.41 -4.68 -1.27
N ALA A 97 10.73 -5.23 -2.44
CA ALA A 97 10.13 -6.48 -2.93
C ALA A 97 10.35 -7.65 -1.96
N VAL A 98 11.57 -7.77 -1.39
CA VAL A 98 11.86 -8.77 -0.35
C VAL A 98 11.02 -8.51 0.90
N LEU A 99 10.92 -7.26 1.36
CA LEU A 99 10.07 -6.91 2.49
C LEU A 99 8.60 -7.28 2.24
N SER A 100 8.05 -6.87 1.10
CA SER A 100 6.66 -7.19 0.74
C SER A 100 6.46 -8.70 0.66
N ALA A 101 7.39 -9.45 0.06
CA ALA A 101 7.28 -10.91 -0.02
C ALA A 101 7.27 -11.54 1.37
N MET A 102 8.20 -11.15 2.25
CA MET A 102 8.25 -11.64 3.62
C MET A 102 6.98 -11.29 4.39
N SER A 103 6.51 -10.04 4.30
CA SER A 103 5.28 -9.58 4.97
C SER A 103 4.05 -10.33 4.46
N THR A 104 3.89 -10.47 3.14
CA THR A 104 2.78 -11.22 2.53
C THR A 104 2.80 -12.67 2.97
N LEU A 105 3.95 -13.34 2.95
CA LEU A 105 4.07 -14.73 3.42
C LEU A 105 3.69 -14.86 4.90
N LEU A 106 4.13 -13.92 5.75
CA LEU A 106 3.82 -13.93 7.17
C LEU A 106 2.34 -13.68 7.44
N ILE A 107 1.71 -12.78 6.67
CA ILE A 107 0.27 -12.51 6.74
C ILE A 107 -0.52 -13.73 6.26
N MET A 108 -0.15 -14.34 5.14
CA MET A 108 -0.79 -15.55 4.61
C MET A 108 -0.66 -16.71 5.59
N PHE A 109 0.53 -16.91 6.17
CA PHE A 109 0.74 -17.91 7.21
C PHE A 109 -0.14 -17.64 8.44
N GLY A 110 -0.19 -16.38 8.88
CA GLY A 110 -1.08 -15.95 9.96
C GLY A 110 -2.54 -16.28 9.66
N LEU A 111 -3.05 -15.87 8.49
CA LEU A 111 -4.43 -16.14 8.05
C LEU A 111 -4.73 -17.64 7.94
N SER A 112 -3.76 -18.45 7.51
CA SER A 112 -3.90 -19.90 7.39
C SER A 112 -4.06 -20.60 8.74
N LEU A 113 -3.47 -20.04 9.80
CA LEU A 113 -3.61 -20.56 11.16
C LEU A 113 -4.95 -20.15 11.77
N PHE A 114 -5.32 -18.86 11.61
CA PHE A 114 -6.65 -18.32 11.92
C PHE A 114 -6.75 -16.86 11.42
N VAL A 115 -7.94 -16.31 11.24
CA VAL A 115 -8.09 -14.92 10.72
C VAL A 115 -7.44 -13.89 11.66
N LEU A 116 -7.57 -14.06 12.98
CA LEU A 116 -7.00 -13.13 13.97
C LEU A 116 -5.47 -12.98 13.90
N PRO A 117 -4.64 -14.05 13.88
CA PRO A 117 -3.19 -13.92 13.74
C PRO A 117 -2.77 -13.25 12.44
N GLY A 118 -3.48 -13.48 11.33
CA GLY A 118 -3.22 -12.76 10.08
C GLY A 118 -3.41 -11.24 10.21
N ILE A 119 -4.54 -10.82 10.80
CA ILE A 119 -4.81 -9.39 11.08
C ILE A 119 -3.77 -8.84 12.05
N TRP A 120 -3.40 -9.60 13.09
CA TRP A 120 -2.39 -9.18 14.06
C TRP A 120 -1.04 -8.89 13.38
N VAL A 121 -0.56 -9.80 12.52
CA VAL A 121 0.67 -9.62 11.74
C VAL A 121 0.56 -8.41 10.81
N MET A 122 -0.56 -8.27 10.09
CA MET A 122 -0.81 -7.14 9.19
C MET A 122 -0.66 -5.79 9.92
N ILE A 123 -1.29 -5.64 11.09
CA ILE A 123 -1.20 -4.41 11.89
C ILE A 123 0.21 -4.21 12.46
N LYS A 124 0.86 -5.29 12.91
CA LYS A 124 2.22 -5.25 13.44
C LYS A 124 3.27 -4.86 12.39
N LEU A 125 3.03 -5.19 11.13
CA LEU A 125 3.92 -4.90 10.00
C LEU A 125 3.52 -3.65 9.22
N ALA A 126 2.43 -2.98 9.60
CA ALA A 126 1.90 -1.81 8.90
C ALA A 126 2.93 -0.67 8.74
N PHE A 127 3.93 -0.57 9.62
CA PHE A 127 4.97 0.48 9.54
C PHE A 127 6.27 0.04 8.86
N SER A 128 6.40 -1.25 8.52
CA SER A 128 7.65 -1.81 8.00
C SER A 128 8.07 -1.18 6.67
N GLU A 129 7.12 -0.93 5.77
CA GLU A 129 7.39 -0.30 4.46
C GLU A 129 7.93 1.12 4.59
N TYR A 130 7.37 1.89 5.51
CA TYR A 130 7.81 3.25 5.81
C TYR A 130 9.20 3.26 6.45
N LEU A 131 9.46 2.33 7.36
CA LEU A 131 10.77 2.17 8.00
C LEU A 131 11.86 1.78 7.00
N LEU A 132 11.55 0.91 6.04
CA LEU A 132 12.47 0.55 4.97
C LEU A 132 12.74 1.75 4.06
N VAL A 133 11.69 2.45 3.61
CA VAL A 133 11.83 3.55 2.64
C VAL A 133 12.47 4.79 3.26
N LEU A 134 11.99 5.22 4.42
CA LEU A 134 12.38 6.49 5.03
C LEU A 134 13.63 6.37 5.90
N ARG A 135 13.79 5.25 6.62
CA ARG A 135 14.96 5.00 7.48
C ARG A 135 16.01 4.10 6.83
N LYS A 136 15.80 3.65 5.59
CA LYS A 136 16.73 2.78 4.83
C LYS A 136 17.14 1.52 5.59
N LEU A 137 16.25 1.00 6.44
CA LEU A 137 16.49 -0.23 7.19
C LEU A 137 16.43 -1.45 6.26
N THR A 138 17.14 -2.51 6.64
CA THR A 138 17.01 -3.81 5.95
C THR A 138 15.62 -4.39 6.19
N PRO A 139 15.07 -5.23 5.28
CA PRO A 139 13.70 -5.76 5.39
C PRO A 139 13.39 -6.36 6.76
N PHE A 140 14.28 -7.23 7.26
CA PHE A 140 14.11 -7.87 8.56
C PHE A 140 14.12 -6.86 9.72
N MET A 141 15.01 -5.87 9.69
CA MET A 141 15.08 -4.83 10.72
C MET A 141 13.84 -3.94 10.69
N ALA A 142 13.35 -3.59 9.50
CA ALA A 142 12.13 -2.80 9.32
C ALA A 142 10.89 -3.52 9.88
N MET A 143 10.77 -4.83 9.66
CA MET A 143 9.71 -5.64 10.25
C MET A 143 9.79 -5.63 11.78
N ARG A 144 10.96 -5.94 12.34
CA ARG A 144 11.15 -5.97 13.80
C ARG A 144 10.83 -4.62 14.45
N GLU A 145 11.35 -3.54 13.89
CA GLU A 145 11.12 -2.19 14.38
C GLU A 145 9.63 -1.81 14.27
N SER A 146 8.96 -2.19 13.16
CA SER A 146 7.51 -2.02 13.02
C SER A 146 6.75 -2.74 14.14
N MET A 147 7.12 -3.98 14.47
CA MET A 147 6.46 -4.73 15.55
C MET A 147 6.63 -4.05 16.91
N GLN A 148 7.79 -3.43 17.15
CA GLN A 148 8.07 -2.69 18.37
C GLN A 148 7.27 -1.37 18.43
N MET A 149 7.31 -0.56 17.37
CA MET A 149 6.59 0.72 17.28
C MET A 149 5.07 0.57 17.38
N THR A 150 4.53 -0.55 16.89
CA THR A 150 3.09 -0.85 16.95
C THR A 150 2.66 -1.39 18.33
N THR A 151 3.62 -1.76 19.20
CA THR A 151 3.34 -2.19 20.59
C THR A 151 2.90 -0.98 21.42
N GLY A 152 1.74 -1.09 22.08
CA GLY A 152 1.13 0.03 22.83
C GLY A 152 0.19 0.92 22.01
N HIS A 153 0.23 0.84 20.68
CA HIS A 153 -0.68 1.57 19.78
C HIS A 153 -1.55 0.68 18.90
N PHE A 154 -1.50 -0.64 19.10
CA PHE A 154 -2.18 -1.64 18.28
C PHE A 154 -3.66 -1.29 18.01
N THR A 155 -4.46 -1.02 19.05
CA THR A 155 -5.89 -0.72 18.88
C THR A 155 -6.12 0.54 18.06
N ARG A 156 -5.27 1.56 18.23
CA ARG A 156 -5.37 2.81 17.46
C ARG A 156 -5.07 2.57 15.98
N ILE A 157 -4.05 1.76 15.70
CA ILE A 157 -3.66 1.40 14.33
C ILE A 157 -4.73 0.51 13.70
N LEU A 158 -5.19 -0.51 14.41
CA LEU A 158 -6.26 -1.40 13.99
C LEU A 158 -7.52 -0.60 13.61
N VAL A 159 -8.02 0.26 14.50
CA VAL A 159 -9.22 1.06 14.23
C VAL A 159 -8.99 1.99 13.04
N CYS A 160 -7.84 2.65 12.94
CA CYS A 160 -7.55 3.57 11.84
C CYS A 160 -7.46 2.84 10.49
N VAL A 161 -6.76 1.71 10.43
CA VAL A 161 -6.57 0.90 9.22
C VAL A 161 -7.91 0.28 8.81
N LEU A 162 -8.66 -0.32 9.74
CA LEU A 162 -9.97 -0.90 9.45
C LEU A 162 -10.98 0.15 8.98
N SER A 163 -10.94 1.36 9.54
CA SER A 163 -11.83 2.45 9.12
C SER A 163 -11.64 2.86 7.65
N VAL A 164 -10.48 2.58 7.06
CA VAL A 164 -10.19 2.83 5.65
C VAL A 164 -10.42 1.59 4.80
N TYR A 165 -9.97 0.41 5.27
CA TYR A 165 -10.13 -0.85 4.56
C TYR A 165 -11.61 -1.24 4.38
N ILE A 166 -12.47 -1.03 5.39
CA ILE A 166 -13.88 -1.44 5.32
C ILE A 166 -14.62 -0.70 4.20
N PRO A 167 -14.57 0.64 4.09
CA PRO A 167 -15.18 1.35 2.97
C PRO A 167 -14.60 0.95 1.61
N LEU A 168 -13.28 0.76 1.51
CA LEU A 168 -12.64 0.35 0.25
C LEU A 168 -13.12 -1.04 -0.19
N TRP A 169 -13.13 -2.00 0.72
CA TRP A 169 -13.63 -3.34 0.46
C TRP A 169 -15.12 -3.35 0.10
N LEU A 170 -15.93 -2.48 0.72
CA LEU A 170 -17.34 -2.31 0.37
C LEU A 170 -17.52 -1.72 -1.04
N LEU A 171 -16.67 -0.77 -1.43
CA LEU A 171 -16.68 -0.19 -2.78
C LEU A 171 -16.29 -1.23 -3.84
N GLU A 172 -15.28 -2.06 -3.56
CA GLU A 172 -14.89 -3.19 -4.42
C GLU A 172 -15.99 -4.26 -4.50
N GLY A 173 -16.64 -4.59 -3.39
CA GLY A 173 -17.79 -5.51 -3.39
C GLY A 173 -18.97 -4.96 -4.19
N ALA A 174 -19.24 -3.65 -4.07
CA ALA A 174 -20.30 -2.98 -4.82
C ALA A 174 -19.98 -2.89 -6.32
N SER A 175 -18.73 -2.68 -6.71
CA SER A 175 -18.35 -2.66 -8.13
C SER A 175 -18.57 -4.03 -8.78
N LEU A 176 -18.22 -5.11 -8.10
CA LEU A 176 -18.49 -6.48 -8.57
C LEU A 176 -19.98 -6.79 -8.68
N TYR A 177 -20.81 -6.25 -7.77
CA TYR A 177 -22.25 -6.42 -7.83
C TYR A 177 -22.90 -5.62 -8.98
N LEU A 178 -22.42 -4.40 -9.24
CA LEU A 178 -22.94 -3.52 -10.29
C LEU A 178 -22.48 -3.93 -11.70
N PHE A 179 -21.32 -4.58 -11.82
CA PHE A 179 -20.77 -5.07 -13.08
C PHE A 179 -20.49 -6.58 -13.01
N PRO A 180 -21.52 -7.44 -13.07
CA PRO A 180 -21.35 -8.89 -13.05
C PRO A 180 -20.59 -9.38 -14.29
N GLU A 181 -19.74 -10.39 -14.12
CA GLU A 181 -19.05 -11.11 -15.21
C GLU A 181 -20.04 -11.70 -16.25
N PRO A 182 -19.69 -11.75 -17.56
CA PRO A 182 -18.40 -11.38 -18.16
C PRO A 182 -18.33 -9.91 -18.56
N GLN A 183 -17.39 -9.18 -17.97
CA GLN A 183 -17.10 -7.79 -18.26
C GLN A 183 -16.11 -7.68 -19.43
N SER A 184 -16.25 -6.66 -20.27
CA SER A 184 -15.24 -6.38 -21.30
C SER A 184 -13.89 -6.08 -20.66
N ALA A 185 -12.78 -6.48 -21.30
CA ALA A 185 -11.43 -6.26 -20.79
C ALA A 185 -11.12 -4.78 -20.45
N ALA A 186 -11.79 -3.83 -21.10
CA ALA A 186 -11.65 -2.41 -20.78
C ALA A 186 -12.28 -2.07 -19.41
N VAL A 187 -13.42 -2.66 -19.07
CA VAL A 187 -14.14 -2.40 -17.81
C VAL A 187 -13.37 -2.97 -16.62
N SER A 188 -12.78 -4.17 -16.75
CA SER A 188 -11.94 -4.76 -15.70
C SER A 188 -10.70 -3.91 -15.44
N VAL A 189 -10.00 -3.47 -16.50
CA VAL A 189 -8.81 -2.61 -16.34
C VAL A 189 -9.14 -1.30 -15.64
N ILE A 190 -10.26 -0.65 -16.00
CA ILE A 190 -10.69 0.59 -15.36
C ILE A 190 -11.02 0.35 -13.89
N THR A 191 -11.81 -0.69 -13.60
CA THR A 191 -12.25 -0.99 -12.23
C THR A 191 -11.07 -1.36 -11.33
N ASP A 192 -10.17 -2.21 -11.78
CA ASP A 192 -8.98 -2.64 -11.04
C ASP A 192 -7.99 -1.48 -10.83
N SER A 193 -7.83 -0.61 -11.84
CA SER A 193 -6.98 0.58 -11.73
C SER A 193 -7.55 1.58 -10.72
N ILE A 194 -8.88 1.77 -10.71
CA ILE A 194 -9.54 2.63 -9.73
C ILE A 194 -9.41 2.02 -8.32
N GLY A 195 -9.64 0.72 -8.16
CA GLY A 195 -9.46 0.03 -6.88
C GLY A 195 -8.05 0.18 -6.34
N SER A 196 -7.04 -0.13 -7.16
CA SER A 196 -5.62 0.01 -6.81
C SER A 196 -5.24 1.47 -6.49
N PHE A 197 -5.78 2.43 -7.25
CA PHE A 197 -5.56 3.86 -6.98
C PHE A 197 -6.21 4.31 -5.66
N LEU A 198 -7.42 3.85 -5.36
CA LEU A 198 -8.09 4.11 -4.09
C LEU A 198 -7.34 3.44 -2.93
N GLN A 199 -6.74 2.27 -3.14
CA GLN A 199 -5.91 1.60 -2.14
C GLN A 199 -4.68 2.43 -1.72
N LEU A 200 -4.15 3.28 -2.60
CA LEU A 200 -3.08 4.23 -2.24
C LEU A 200 -3.48 5.19 -1.11
N PHE A 201 -4.78 5.45 -0.93
CA PHE A 201 -5.27 6.24 0.19
C PHE A 201 -4.92 5.60 1.54
N THR A 202 -4.97 4.27 1.63
CA THR A 202 -4.54 3.51 2.81
C THR A 202 -3.07 3.79 3.14
N THR A 203 -2.20 3.87 2.12
CA THR A 203 -0.78 4.21 2.29
C THR A 203 -0.61 5.62 2.86
N ILE A 204 -1.44 6.58 2.45
CA ILE A 204 -1.39 7.97 2.96
C ILE A 204 -1.85 8.04 4.42
N VAL A 205 -2.96 7.38 4.75
CA VAL A 205 -3.48 7.36 6.13
C VAL A 205 -2.48 6.69 7.07
N THR A 206 -1.91 5.57 6.65
CA THR A 206 -0.93 4.83 7.44
C THR A 206 0.39 5.60 7.55
N PHE A 207 0.81 6.33 6.50
CA PHE A 207 1.95 7.25 6.56
C PHE A 207 1.76 8.33 7.62
N ARG A 208 0.58 8.97 7.67
CA ARG A 208 0.29 9.99 8.69
C ARG A 208 0.28 9.41 10.09
N LEU A 209 -0.29 8.22 10.24
CA LEU A 209 -0.30 7.51 11.51
C LEU A 209 1.13 7.16 11.96
N PHE A 210 1.98 6.73 11.02
CA PHE A 210 3.40 6.49 11.25
C PHE A 210 4.11 7.76 11.73
N MET A 211 3.93 8.90 11.05
CA MET A 211 4.52 10.18 11.46
C MET A 211 4.11 10.54 12.90
N LEU A 212 2.82 10.48 13.23
CA LEU A 212 2.29 10.78 14.56
C LEU A 212 2.82 9.85 15.67
N ILE A 213 3.08 8.57 15.35
CA ILE A 213 3.62 7.60 16.30
C ILE A 213 5.15 7.70 16.40
N SER A 214 5.81 8.16 15.34
CA SER A 214 7.27 8.32 15.29
C SER A 214 7.78 9.63 15.92
N GLU A 215 6.96 10.69 15.93
CA GLU A 215 7.28 12.01 16.49
C GLU A 215 7.60 12.07 18.01
N PRO A 216 7.13 11.17 18.90
CA PRO A 216 7.51 11.22 20.31
C PRO A 216 9.00 10.95 20.58
N ALA A 217 9.76 10.42 19.61
CA ALA A 217 11.15 10.01 19.80
C ALA A 217 12.20 11.10 19.43
N HIS A 218 11.78 12.31 19.05
CA HIS A 218 12.68 13.43 18.72
C HIS A 218 12.67 14.58 19.74
N ARG A 219 12.07 14.36 20.91
CA ARG A 219 12.21 15.23 22.09
C ARG A 219 12.72 14.43 23.28
N ALA A 220 13.98 14.02 23.24
CA ALA A 220 14.75 13.56 24.39
C ALA A 220 16.18 14.06 24.24
#